data_AF-A0A2J0LU43-F1
#
_entry.id   AF-A0A2J0LU43-F1
#
_cell.length_a   1.000
_cell.length_b   1.000
_cell.length_c   1.000
_cell.angle_alpha   90.00
_cell.angle_beta   90.00
_cell.angle_gamma   90.00
#
_symmetry.space_group_name_H-M   'P 1'
#
loop_
_entity.id
_entity.type
_entity.pdbx_description
1 polymer ?
#
loop_
_entity_poly.entity_id
_entity_poly.type
_entity_poly.pdbx_seq_one_letter_code
_entity_poly.pdbx_strand_id
1 'polypeptide(L)' 'EDEYEALKKFIEVYKIDMIQWRNLNFDPLAYFKILKYPARPSCMIGVRQLIKSLKKSFPRLEMGYYNPYI' A
#
# COMPACT_ATOMS: atom_id res chain seq x y z
N GLU A 1 -13.33 -7.37 -2.80
CA GLU A 1 -12.85 -6.73 -1.56
C GLU A 1 -11.87 -5.64 -1.95
N ASP A 2 -12.01 -4.44 -1.38
CA ASP A 2 -11.09 -3.33 -1.61
C ASP A 2 -9.73 -3.64 -0.94
N GLU A 3 -8.63 -3.49 -1.67
CA GLU A 3 -7.26 -3.79 -1.21
C GLU A 3 -6.93 -3.11 0.14
N TYR A 4 -7.47 -1.91 0.34
CA TYR A 4 -7.31 -1.15 1.59
C TYR A 4 -7.97 -1.83 2.79
N GLU A 5 -9.19 -2.35 2.63
CA GLU A 5 -9.94 -2.98 3.72
C GLU A 5 -9.30 -4.30 4.13
N ALA A 6 -8.87 -5.09 3.15
CA ALA A 6 -8.11 -6.31 3.38
C ALA A 6 -6.82 -6.03 4.18
N LEU A 7 -6.07 -4.98 3.82
CA LEU A 7 -4.87 -4.58 4.54
C LEU A 7 -5.16 -4.13 5.97
N LYS A 8 -6.23 -3.35 6.20
CA LYS A 8 -6.63 -2.96 7.56
C LYS A 8 -6.96 -4.17 8.43
N LYS A 9 -7.76 -5.10 7.90
CA LYS A 9 -8.14 -6.33 8.60
C LYS A 9 -6.91 -7.17 8.92
N PHE A 10 -5.96 -7.26 8.00
CA PHE A 10 -4.69 -7.96 8.23
C PHE A 10 -3.89 -7.34 9.39
N ILE A 11 -3.74 -6.02 9.41
CA ILE A 11 -3.03 -5.31 10.50
C ILE A 11 -3.74 -5.52 11.84
N GLU A 12 -5.07 -5.49 11.86
CA GLU A 12 -5.86 -5.65 13.09
C GLU A 12 -5.78 -7.09 13.65
N VAL A 13 -5.91 -8.10 12.77
CA VAL A 13 -5.88 -9.52 13.15
C VAL A 13 -4.50 -9.91 13.71
N TYR A 14 -3.43 -9.47 13.04
CA TYR A 14 -2.06 -9.85 13.41
C TYR A 14 -1.37 -8.86 14.35
N LYS A 15 -2.04 -7.76 14.72
CA LYS A 15 -1.50 -6.68 15.57
C LYS A 15 -0.12 -6.23 15.10
N ILE A 16 -0.02 -5.84 13.83
CA ILE A 16 1.24 -5.42 13.24
C ILE A 16 1.67 -4.08 13.85
N ASP A 17 2.88 -4.03 14.38
CA ASP A 17 3.47 -2.81 14.94
C ASP A 17 4.30 -2.03 13.91
N MET A 18 4.80 -2.67 12.85
CA MET A 18 5.63 -2.02 11.82
C MET A 18 5.36 -2.55 10.40
N ILE A 19 5.25 -1.65 9.43
CA ILE A 19 5.28 -1.97 7.99
C ILE A 19 6.49 -1.30 7.35
N GLN A 20 7.29 -2.10 6.64
CA GLN A 20 8.40 -1.60 5.83
C GLN A 20 8.01 -1.55 4.35
N TRP A 21 7.83 -0.35 3.83
CA TRP A 21 7.51 -0.10 2.43
C TRP A 21 8.74 -0.27 1.54
N ARG A 22 8.57 -0.93 0.40
CA ARG A 22 9.61 -1.10 -0.61
C ARG A 22 9.07 -0.65 -1.96
N ASN A 23 9.90 0.06 -2.72
CA ASN A 23 9.63 0.31 -4.13
C ASN A 23 10.19 -0.87 -4.92
N LEU A 24 9.35 -1.53 -5.72
CA LEU A 24 9.80 -2.61 -6.60
C LEU A 24 10.66 -2.08 -7.77
N ASN A 25 10.75 -0.74 -7.93
CA ASN A 25 11.35 -0.05 -9.08
C ASN A 25 10.82 -0.60 -10.41
N PHE A 26 9.56 -1.05 -10.39
CA PHE A 26 8.91 -1.65 -11.54
C PHE A 26 8.24 -0.56 -12.37
N ASP A 27 8.34 -0.68 -13.71
CA ASP A 27 7.75 0.30 -14.60
C ASP A 27 6.22 0.37 -14.41
N PRO A 28 5.66 1.54 -14.04
CA PRO A 28 4.26 1.64 -13.71
C PRO A 28 3.35 1.32 -14.90
N LEU A 29 3.76 1.64 -16.13
CA LEU A 29 2.96 1.36 -17.34
C LEU A 29 2.92 -0.15 -17.64
N ALA A 30 4.05 -0.84 -17.50
CA ALA A 30 4.13 -2.29 -17.60
C ALA A 30 3.30 -2.97 -16.51
N TYR A 31 3.33 -2.44 -15.28
CA TYR A 31 2.56 -2.99 -14.15
C TYR A 31 1.05 -2.94 -14.42
N PHE A 32 0.56 -1.79 -14.89
CA PHE A 32 -0.86 -1.62 -15.24
C PHE A 32 -1.31 -2.55 -16.37
N LYS A 33 -0.43 -2.82 -17.35
CA LYS A 33 -0.71 -3.76 -18.44
C LYS A 33 -0.85 -5.20 -17.93
N ILE A 34 0.04 -5.63 -17.02
CA ILE A 34 0.03 -6.99 -16.44
C ILE A 34 -1.21 -7.20 -15.57
N LEU A 35 -1.57 -6.20 -14.76
CA LEU A 35 -2.74 -6.23 -13.90
C LEU A 35 -4.08 -6.26 -14.65
N LYS A 36 -4.08 -6.05 -15.98
CA LYS A 36 -5.29 -5.97 -16.84
C LYS A 36 -6.36 -5.05 -16.24
N TYR A 37 -5.94 -3.98 -15.57
CA TYR A 37 -6.85 -3.15 -14.79
C TYR A 37 -7.73 -2.30 -15.72
N PRO A 38 -9.05 -2.21 -15.46
CA PRO A 38 -9.92 -1.32 -16.22
C PRO A 38 -9.48 0.12 -15.99
N ALA A 39 -9.44 0.92 -17.06
CA ALA A 39 -8.99 2.31 -17.09
C ALA A 39 -9.91 3.30 -16.33
N ARG A 40 -10.38 2.94 -15.13
CA ARG A 40 -11.12 3.82 -14.22
C ARG A 40 -10.19 4.27 -13.09
N PRO A 41 -9.51 5.42 -13.25
CA PRO A 41 -8.65 5.99 -12.21
C PRO A 41 -9.39 6.40 -10.92
N SER A 42 -10.73 6.39 -10.92
CA SER A 42 -11.57 6.86 -9.82
C SER A 42 -11.49 6.04 -8.52
N CYS A 43 -10.93 4.83 -8.54
CA CYS A 43 -10.78 3.98 -7.34
C CYS A 43 -9.35 3.93 -6.78
N MET A 44 -8.41 4.70 -7.34
CA MET A 44 -7.02 4.67 -6.87
C MET A 44 -6.82 5.66 -5.72
N ILE A 45 -6.77 5.15 -4.50
CA ILE A 45 -6.45 5.94 -3.28
C ILE A 45 -5.03 6.51 -3.39
N GLY A 46 -4.11 5.75 -3.98
CA GLY A 46 -2.70 6.09 -4.09
C GLY A 46 -1.94 5.85 -2.79
N VAL A 47 -0.66 5.49 -2.92
CA VAL A 47 0.17 5.05 -1.78
C VAL A 47 0.27 6.10 -0.67
N ARG A 48 0.35 7.39 -1.04
CA ARG A 48 0.43 8.47 -0.05
C ARG A 48 -0.84 8.60 0.80
N GLN A 49 -2.02 8.52 0.19
CA GLN A 49 -3.28 8.60 0.94
C GLN A 49 -3.55 7.31 1.72
N LEU A 50 -3.11 6.16 1.20
CA LEU A 50 -3.14 4.87 1.89
C LEU A 50 -2.35 4.94 3.20
N ILE A 51 -1.07 5.34 3.13
CA ILE A 51 -0.18 5.53 4.28
C ILE A 51 -0.78 6.50 5.28
N LYS A 52 -1.31 7.65 4.83
CA LYS A 52 -1.94 8.64 5.70
C LYS A 52 -3.17 8.08 6.43
N SER A 53 -4.01 7.33 5.72
CA SER A 53 -5.23 6.72 6.28
C SER A 53 -4.93 5.60 7.26
N LEU A 54 -3.90 4.79 6.97
CA LEU A 54 -3.41 3.75 7.87
C LEU A 54 -2.83 4.37 9.15
N LYS A 55 -2.01 5.42 9.04
CA LYS A 55 -1.45 6.10 10.22
C LYS A 55 -2.51 6.76 11.09
N LYS A 56 -3.62 7.23 10.48
CA LYS A 56 -4.80 7.74 11.20
C LYS A 56 -5.57 6.63 11.92
N SER A 57 -5.67 5.45 11.31
CA SER A 57 -6.40 4.30 11.89
C SER A 57 -5.58 3.56 12.95
N PHE A 58 -4.25 3.49 12.76
CA PHE A 58 -3.32 2.79 13.63
C PHE A 58 -2.16 3.73 14.00
N PRO A 59 -2.33 4.60 15.01
CA PRO A 59 -1.31 5.57 15.39
C PRO A 59 -0.02 4.93 15.96
N ARG A 60 -0.09 3.68 16.43
CA ARG A 60 1.06 2.90 16.90
C ARG A 60 1.85 2.21 15.78
N LEU A 61 1.29 2.17 14.57
CA LEU A 61 1.91 1.48 13.43
C LEU A 61 3.08 2.31 12.89
N GLU A 62 4.28 1.78 13.03
CA GLU A 62 5.49 2.34 12.45
C GLU A 62 5.55 2.08 10.94
N MET A 63 6.01 3.08 10.20
CA MET A 63 6.10 3.02 8.75
C MET A 63 7.52 3.34 8.33
N GLY A 64 8.28 2.30 7.98
CA GLY A 64 9.62 2.43 7.43
C GLY A 64 9.59 2.45 5.91
N TYR A 65 10.57 3.10 5.28
CA TYR A 65 10.81 2.96 3.86
C TYR A 65 12.22 2.44 3.65
N TYR A 66 12.37 1.34 2.92
CA TYR A 66 13.68 0.78 2.60
C TYR A 66 13.75 0.38 1.14
N ASN A 67 14.56 1.14 0.40
CA ASN A 67 14.94 0.82 -0.96
C ASN A 67 16.46 0.62 -0.96
N PRO A 68 16.98 -0.62 -0.97
CA PRO A 68 18.41 -0.83 -1.10
C PRO A 68 18.85 -0.25 -2.44
N TYR A 69 19.88 0.59 -2.41
CA TYR A 69 20.56 1.02 -3.63
C TYR A 69 21.25 -0.23 -4.20
N ILE A 70 20.88 -0.59 -5.43
CA ILE A 70 21.61 -1.56 -6.26
C ILE A 70 22.48 -0.74 -7.19
#